data_AF-A0A085ZB65-F1
#
_entry.id   AF-A0A085ZB65-F1
#
_cell.length_a   1.000
_cell.length_b   1.000
_cell.length_c   1.000
_cell.angle_alpha   90.00
_cell.angle_beta   90.00
_cell.angle_gamma   90.00
#
_symmetry.space_group_name_H-M   'P 1'
#
loop_
_entity.id
_entity.type
_entity.pdbx_description
1 polymer ?
#
loop_
_entity_poly.entity_id
_entity_poly.type
_entity_poly.pdbx_seq_one_letter_code
_entity_poly.pdbx_strand_id
1 'polypeptide(L)'
;MKKLLTSVAFIGATMAMAQVGINTEMPKASLDVMAEPANPAKTDGLIAPRLTGTQLRDKDALYTNATGQTGTIIYATTASPDAGVSGKKTININRAGYYYFDGSIWQMMRIEPWNDVATNEPATLNNQNIYQMGNVGIGTNAPGRPLEIVRESTGAVNSGIMLTEYVGNQGQYGSQFNLRSSRGSKAGPQALQPGDVIASYLFDYYSSTGFTNGDGSKIMSNYVGNGTNRRNDLRFFTTASTAAAEKMRLDPDGNLGIGTGSNAITNRLQVVGADAMSGIAAASFKNGSGATGSVEIGASSNNVYFDFKTGNTLRSNVAFVIADNRLVINGNDSAANQVVVNTGDQKGYFGVAEVNPKASLHVIKAKAADLTPVIIEGLPSFGSEALGLSSALPPGGLFKVGNALYVKP
;
A
#
# COMPACT_ATOMS: atom_id res chain seq x y z
N MET A 1 -2.54 -57.97 100.17
CA MET A 1 -2.63 -58.45 98.77
C MET A 1 -2.67 -57.20 97.88
N LYS A 2 -1.53 -56.74 97.35
CA LYS A 2 -0.90 -57.12 96.07
C LYS A 2 -1.67 -56.59 94.83
N LYS A 3 -0.92 -55.79 94.03
CA LYS A 3 -1.05 -55.39 92.61
C LYS A 3 -1.70 -54.01 92.37
N LEU A 4 -0.96 -52.90 92.16
CA LEU A 4 -0.01 -52.57 91.07
C LEU A 4 -0.75 -52.30 89.73
N LEU A 5 -0.89 -51.04 89.31
CA LEU A 5 -0.07 -50.46 88.22
C LEU A 5 -0.29 -48.94 88.05
N THR A 6 0.84 -48.26 88.00
CA THR A 6 1.10 -46.87 87.56
C THR A 6 1.07 -46.79 86.02
N SER A 7 0.94 -45.56 85.50
CA SER A 7 1.60 -45.07 84.26
C SER A 7 0.88 -45.19 82.91
N VAL A 8 0.62 -43.99 82.34
CA VAL A 8 0.72 -43.62 80.92
C VAL A 8 -0.22 -44.31 79.93
N ALA A 9 -1.28 -43.59 79.55
CA ALA A 9 -1.92 -43.72 78.24
C ALA A 9 -1.83 -42.38 77.50
N PHE A 10 -0.60 -41.89 77.31
CA PHE A 10 -0.26 -40.89 76.30
C PHE A 10 0.91 -41.40 75.45
N ILE A 11 0.88 -42.67 75.07
CA ILE A 11 1.84 -43.25 74.12
C ILE A 11 1.07 -44.17 73.17
N GLY A 12 0.56 -43.52 72.14
CA GLY A 12 -0.12 -44.12 71.00
C GLY A 12 -0.43 -43.07 69.93
N ALA A 13 0.21 -41.90 69.96
CA ALA A 13 0.22 -40.99 68.83
C ALA A 13 1.26 -41.52 67.83
N THR A 14 0.94 -42.65 67.20
CA THR A 14 1.66 -43.13 66.02
C THR A 14 1.45 -42.09 64.93
N MET A 15 2.36 -41.13 64.81
CA MET A 15 2.50 -40.19 63.69
C MET A 15 1.17 -39.92 62.95
N ALA A 16 0.17 -39.42 63.67
CA ALA A 16 -1.07 -39.01 63.02
C ALA A 16 -0.73 -37.74 62.24
N MET A 17 -0.62 -37.90 60.92
CA MET A 17 -0.42 -36.80 59.98
C MET A 17 -1.40 -35.67 60.37
N ALA A 18 -0.89 -34.48 60.68
CA ALA A 18 -1.66 -33.34 61.19
C ALA A 18 -2.55 -32.69 60.09
N GLN A 19 -3.38 -33.49 59.44
CA GLN A 19 -4.32 -33.05 58.42
C GLN A 19 -5.57 -32.46 59.10
N VAL A 20 -6.01 -31.31 58.63
CA VAL A 20 -7.24 -30.65 59.08
C VAL A 20 -8.33 -30.91 58.05
N GLY A 21 -9.33 -31.69 58.44
CA GLY A 21 -10.57 -31.85 57.67
C GLY A 21 -11.63 -30.85 58.12
N ILE A 22 -12.26 -30.17 57.18
CA ILE A 22 -13.50 -29.41 57.40
C ILE A 22 -14.58 -30.09 56.56
N ASN A 23 -15.62 -30.60 57.23
CA ASN A 23 -16.73 -31.31 56.58
C ASN A 23 -16.31 -32.61 55.86
N THR A 24 -15.19 -33.23 56.29
CA THR A 24 -14.70 -34.53 55.79
C THR A 24 -14.00 -35.31 56.90
N GLU A 25 -14.30 -36.60 57.02
CA GLU A 25 -13.69 -37.50 58.01
C GLU A 25 -12.40 -38.16 57.50
N MET A 26 -12.14 -38.10 56.19
CA MET A 26 -10.94 -38.65 55.55
C MET A 26 -10.24 -37.56 54.73
N PRO A 27 -9.55 -36.60 55.38
CA PRO A 27 -8.87 -35.51 54.69
C PRO A 27 -7.83 -36.03 53.71
N LYS A 28 -7.86 -35.56 52.46
CA LYS A 28 -6.91 -35.96 51.41
C LYS A 28 -5.72 -35.02 51.25
N ALA A 29 -5.68 -33.93 52.00
CA ALA A 29 -4.62 -32.93 52.01
C ALA A 29 -4.39 -32.41 53.44
N SER A 30 -3.34 -31.60 53.66
CA SER A 30 -3.07 -30.96 54.97
C SER A 30 -4.24 -30.09 55.45
N LEU A 31 -4.97 -29.47 54.52
CA LEU A 31 -6.28 -28.86 54.76
C LEU A 31 -7.21 -29.35 53.65
N ASP A 32 -8.28 -30.05 54.02
CA ASP A 32 -9.31 -30.53 53.10
C ASP A 32 -10.66 -29.94 53.50
N VAL A 33 -11.25 -29.12 52.62
CA VAL A 33 -12.53 -28.44 52.85
C VAL A 33 -13.53 -28.98 51.85
N MET A 34 -14.45 -29.85 52.31
CA MET A 34 -15.46 -30.46 51.46
C MET A 34 -16.78 -29.68 51.46
N ALA A 35 -17.39 -29.56 50.27
CA ALA A 35 -18.68 -28.90 50.07
C ALA A 35 -19.87 -29.77 50.55
N GLU A 36 -21.02 -29.14 50.82
CA GLU A 36 -22.30 -29.80 51.16
C GLU A 36 -23.40 -29.42 50.15
N PRO A 37 -23.28 -29.88 48.87
CA PRO A 37 -24.08 -29.36 47.76
C PRO A 37 -25.60 -29.60 47.87
N ALA A 38 -26.03 -30.52 48.75
CA ALA A 38 -27.43 -30.84 48.95
C ALA A 38 -28.15 -29.87 49.90
N ASN A 39 -27.40 -29.02 50.63
CA ASN A 39 -27.95 -28.12 51.64
C ASN A 39 -28.00 -26.67 51.14
N PRO A 40 -29.15 -26.17 50.63
CA PRO A 40 -29.25 -24.85 50.04
C PRO A 40 -29.11 -23.70 51.06
N ALA A 41 -29.14 -23.97 52.37
CA ALA A 41 -28.96 -22.97 53.41
C ALA A 41 -27.48 -22.77 53.79
N LYS A 42 -26.57 -23.59 53.26
CA LYS A 42 -25.14 -23.54 53.55
C LYS A 42 -24.38 -22.99 52.35
N THR A 43 -23.45 -22.08 52.60
CA THR A 43 -22.52 -21.58 51.58
C THR A 43 -21.20 -22.35 51.67
N ASP A 44 -20.79 -22.98 50.58
CA ASP A 44 -19.50 -23.67 50.47
C ASP A 44 -18.39 -22.70 50.01
N GLY A 45 -17.17 -22.89 50.50
CA GLY A 45 -16.00 -22.20 49.98
C GLY A 45 -14.90 -21.92 51.01
N LEU A 46 -13.81 -21.31 50.53
CA LEU A 46 -12.70 -20.79 51.32
C LEU A 46 -12.62 -19.28 51.14
N ILE A 47 -12.70 -18.53 52.24
CA ILE A 47 -12.44 -17.09 52.22
C ILE A 47 -11.03 -16.86 52.75
N ALA A 48 -10.11 -16.43 51.89
CA ALA A 48 -8.75 -16.04 52.28
C ALA A 48 -8.77 -14.77 53.16
N PRO A 49 -7.71 -14.51 53.95
CA PRO A 49 -7.57 -13.27 54.70
C PRO A 49 -7.75 -12.04 53.81
N ARG A 50 -8.55 -11.08 54.27
CA ARG A 50 -8.88 -9.85 53.54
C ARG A 50 -8.04 -8.69 54.08
N LEU A 51 -7.36 -7.99 53.19
CA LEU A 51 -6.51 -6.84 53.52
C LEU A 51 -6.73 -5.74 52.47
N THR A 52 -6.64 -4.47 52.85
CA THR A 52 -6.56 -3.39 51.85
C THR A 52 -5.19 -3.41 51.18
N GLY A 53 -5.06 -2.83 49.98
CA GLY A 53 -3.77 -2.70 49.33
C GLY A 53 -2.73 -1.93 50.18
N THR A 54 -3.18 -0.90 50.91
CA THR A 54 -2.37 -0.18 51.91
C THR A 54 -1.88 -1.09 53.03
N GLN A 55 -2.76 -1.91 53.61
CA GLN A 55 -2.36 -2.84 54.69
C GLN A 55 -1.37 -3.90 54.22
N LEU A 56 -1.47 -4.35 52.95
CA LEU A 56 -0.49 -5.27 52.36
C LEU A 56 0.86 -4.59 52.15
N ARG A 57 0.86 -3.36 51.64
CA ARG A 57 2.07 -2.54 51.48
C ARG A 57 2.74 -2.28 52.82
N ASP A 58 1.99 -1.97 53.87
CA ASP A 58 2.58 -1.71 55.19
C ASP A 58 3.21 -2.98 55.80
N LYS A 59 2.84 -4.17 55.28
CA LYS A 59 3.41 -5.47 55.64
C LYS A 59 4.47 -5.98 54.65
N ASP A 60 4.96 -5.16 53.71
CA ASP A 60 5.89 -5.58 52.65
C ASP A 60 7.09 -6.36 53.18
N ALA A 61 7.68 -5.88 54.28
CA ALA A 61 8.86 -6.46 54.91
C ALA A 61 8.60 -7.85 55.52
N LEU A 62 7.34 -8.23 55.76
CA LEU A 62 6.97 -9.52 56.33
C LEU A 62 6.76 -10.59 55.26
N TYR A 63 6.55 -10.19 54.00
CA TYR A 63 6.37 -11.11 52.88
C TYR A 63 7.69 -11.29 52.13
N THR A 64 8.45 -12.30 52.55
CA THR A 64 9.76 -12.61 51.96
C THR A 64 9.83 -14.08 51.55
N ASN A 65 10.64 -14.36 50.53
CA ASN A 65 10.97 -15.74 50.16
C ASN A 65 11.77 -16.43 51.28
N ALA A 66 12.68 -15.69 51.94
CA ALA A 66 13.56 -16.23 52.98
C ALA A 66 12.83 -16.78 54.20
N THR A 67 11.64 -16.24 54.51
CA THR A 67 10.81 -16.66 55.65
C THR A 67 9.63 -17.56 55.25
N GLY A 68 9.55 -17.99 53.99
CA GLY A 68 8.61 -19.03 53.53
C GLY A 68 7.19 -18.56 53.22
N GLN A 69 6.95 -17.28 52.88
CA GLN A 69 5.61 -16.77 52.57
C GLN A 69 5.18 -16.97 51.11
N THR A 70 6.05 -17.49 50.25
CA THR A 70 5.73 -17.80 48.85
C THR A 70 4.51 -18.73 48.77
N GLY A 71 3.54 -18.39 47.93
CA GLY A 71 2.25 -19.09 47.81
C GLY A 71 1.16 -18.61 48.76
N THR A 72 1.42 -17.61 49.62
CA THR A 72 0.36 -17.02 50.48
C THR A 72 -0.74 -16.44 49.61
N ILE A 73 -2.00 -16.83 49.86
CA ILE A 73 -3.18 -16.31 49.16
C ILE A 73 -3.93 -15.33 50.07
N ILE A 74 -4.28 -14.17 49.53
CA ILE A 74 -5.12 -13.16 50.19
C ILE A 74 -6.19 -12.66 49.24
N TYR A 75 -7.18 -11.97 49.79
CA TYR A 75 -8.09 -11.12 49.02
C TYR A 75 -7.79 -9.65 49.32
N ALA A 76 -7.33 -8.91 48.32
CA ALA A 76 -7.17 -7.47 48.42
C ALA A 76 -8.54 -6.80 48.28
N THR A 77 -8.92 -5.95 49.23
CA THR A 77 -10.23 -5.27 49.18
C THR A 77 -10.21 -3.95 48.40
N THR A 78 -9.03 -3.37 48.21
CA THR A 78 -8.80 -2.13 47.45
C THR A 78 -7.41 -2.15 46.80
N ALA A 79 -7.17 -1.24 45.84
CA ALA A 79 -5.84 -1.03 45.26
C ALA A 79 -4.80 -0.63 46.32
N SER A 80 -3.54 -0.96 46.07
CA SER A 80 -2.36 -0.46 46.79
C SER A 80 -2.00 0.94 46.26
N PRO A 81 -1.54 1.85 47.13
CA PRO A 81 -0.93 3.12 46.70
C PRO A 81 0.31 2.94 45.81
N ASP A 82 0.96 1.77 45.89
CA ASP A 82 2.16 1.44 45.10
C ASP A 82 1.83 0.74 43.77
N ALA A 83 0.55 0.69 43.36
CA ALA A 83 0.14 0.07 42.10
C ALA A 83 0.85 0.72 40.90
N GLY A 84 1.51 -0.09 40.07
CA GLY A 84 2.30 0.35 38.92
C GLY A 84 3.67 0.94 39.26
N VAL A 85 4.05 1.03 40.54
CA VAL A 85 5.36 1.56 40.97
C VAL A 85 6.43 0.46 40.94
N SER A 86 7.43 0.62 40.06
CA SER A 86 8.53 -0.35 39.91
C SER A 86 9.30 -0.58 41.23
N GLY A 87 9.67 -1.84 41.49
CA GLY A 87 10.42 -2.25 42.67
C GLY A 87 9.60 -2.48 43.95
N LYS A 88 8.28 -2.28 43.93
CA LYS A 88 7.38 -2.53 45.07
C LYS A 88 6.72 -3.91 44.99
N LYS A 89 6.56 -4.63 46.11
CA LYS A 89 5.91 -5.96 46.05
C LYS A 89 4.42 -5.90 45.76
N THR A 90 3.76 -4.78 46.08
CA THR A 90 2.31 -4.60 45.82
C THR A 90 2.01 -3.94 44.47
N ILE A 91 2.99 -3.86 43.56
CA ILE A 91 2.90 -3.23 42.23
C ILE A 91 1.68 -3.67 41.41
N ASN A 92 1.25 -4.94 41.50
CA ASN A 92 0.14 -5.47 40.72
C ASN A 92 -1.22 -5.42 41.45
N ILE A 93 -1.28 -4.96 42.71
CA ILE A 93 -2.53 -4.81 43.47
C ILE A 93 -3.20 -3.48 43.07
N ASN A 94 -3.74 -3.41 41.87
CA ASN A 94 -4.38 -2.20 41.35
C ASN A 94 -5.92 -2.17 41.53
N ARG A 95 -6.51 -3.24 42.10
CA ARG A 95 -7.95 -3.38 42.33
C ARG A 95 -8.23 -4.49 43.36
N ALA A 96 -9.50 -4.61 43.77
CA ALA A 96 -9.93 -5.70 44.62
C ALA A 96 -9.84 -7.07 43.88
N GLY A 97 -9.46 -8.12 44.59
CA GLY A 97 -9.41 -9.48 44.05
C GLY A 97 -8.49 -10.42 44.82
N TYR A 98 -8.42 -11.67 44.35
CA TYR A 98 -7.51 -12.67 44.92
C TYR A 98 -6.09 -12.50 44.36
N TYR A 99 -5.12 -12.53 45.26
CA TYR A 99 -3.70 -12.45 44.94
C TYR A 99 -2.93 -13.54 45.68
N TYR A 100 -1.87 -14.04 45.05
CA TYR A 100 -0.88 -14.86 45.72
C TYR A 100 0.50 -14.19 45.72
N PHE A 101 1.29 -14.41 46.76
CA PHE A 101 2.66 -13.91 46.80
C PHE A 101 3.60 -14.88 46.05
N ASP A 102 4.27 -14.41 44.99
CA ASP A 102 5.15 -15.26 44.16
C ASP A 102 6.58 -15.41 44.71
N GLY A 103 6.84 -14.84 45.89
CA GLY A 103 8.16 -14.76 46.51
C GLY A 103 8.84 -13.40 46.32
N SER A 104 8.42 -12.64 45.31
CA SER A 104 8.89 -11.30 45.00
C SER A 104 7.78 -10.27 45.13
N ILE A 105 6.69 -10.43 44.38
CA ILE A 105 5.55 -9.51 44.27
C ILE A 105 4.22 -10.26 44.42
N TRP A 106 3.14 -9.52 44.64
CA TRP A 106 1.78 -10.08 44.65
C TRP A 106 1.26 -10.23 43.24
N GLN A 107 0.91 -11.45 42.83
CA GLN A 107 0.33 -11.76 41.52
C GLN A 107 -1.17 -11.94 41.63
N MET A 108 -1.94 -11.36 40.70
CA MET A 108 -3.38 -11.56 40.70
C MET A 108 -3.72 -12.94 40.16
N MET A 109 -4.66 -13.63 40.81
CA MET A 109 -5.22 -14.88 40.31
C MET A 109 -6.28 -14.56 39.24
N ARG A 110 -5.84 -14.30 38.00
CA ARG A 110 -6.73 -14.01 36.86
C ARG A 110 -6.22 -14.69 35.59
N ILE A 111 -7.17 -14.95 34.68
CA ILE A 111 -6.94 -15.46 33.33
C ILE A 111 -6.55 -14.30 32.40
N GLU A 112 -5.41 -14.44 31.71
CA GLU A 112 -5.00 -13.57 30.61
C GLU A 112 -5.87 -13.77 29.37
N PRO A 113 -6.13 -12.73 28.55
CA PRO A 113 -7.01 -12.85 27.38
C PRO A 113 -6.36 -13.54 26.17
N TRP A 114 -5.12 -14.04 26.31
CA TRP A 114 -4.35 -14.67 25.23
C TRP A 114 -4.17 -16.15 25.55
N ASN A 115 -4.50 -17.04 24.60
CA ASN A 115 -4.34 -18.48 24.77
C ASN A 115 -3.09 -18.97 24.03
N ASP A 116 -2.40 -19.95 24.59
CA ASP A 116 -1.30 -20.66 23.94
C ASP A 116 -1.85 -21.58 22.85
N VAL A 117 -1.29 -21.47 21.64
CA VAL A 117 -1.65 -22.29 20.47
C VAL A 117 -1.41 -23.77 20.73
N ALA A 118 -0.39 -24.14 21.53
CA ALA A 118 -0.05 -25.54 21.77
C ALA A 118 -1.04 -26.25 22.70
N THR A 119 -1.58 -25.54 23.69
CA THR A 119 -2.42 -26.12 24.76
C THR A 119 -3.89 -25.73 24.67
N ASN A 120 -4.22 -24.66 23.94
CA ASN A 120 -5.53 -24.00 23.96
C ASN A 120 -5.94 -23.46 25.33
N GLU A 121 -4.99 -23.30 26.25
CA GLU A 121 -5.18 -22.73 27.59
C GLU A 121 -4.56 -21.32 27.67
N PRO A 122 -4.89 -20.52 28.68
CA PRO A 122 -4.29 -19.19 28.85
C PRO A 122 -2.76 -19.24 28.87
N ALA A 123 -2.13 -18.35 28.10
CA ALA A 123 -0.68 -18.23 28.04
C ALA A 123 -0.13 -17.72 29.38
N THR A 124 0.99 -18.29 29.82
CA THR A 124 1.65 -17.97 31.10
C THR A 124 3.07 -17.41 30.92
N LEU A 125 3.62 -17.50 29.71
CA LEU A 125 4.94 -17.00 29.35
C LEU A 125 4.85 -16.11 28.10
N ASN A 126 5.74 -15.13 28.00
CA ASN A 126 5.81 -14.19 26.87
C ASN A 126 6.59 -14.71 25.65
N ASN A 127 7.01 -15.97 25.67
CA ASN A 127 7.70 -16.65 24.57
C ASN A 127 6.84 -17.75 23.91
N GLN A 128 5.56 -17.85 24.30
CA GLN A 128 4.60 -18.79 23.70
C GLN A 128 3.99 -18.20 22.43
N ASN A 129 3.59 -19.09 21.51
CA ASN A 129 2.74 -18.71 20.39
C ASN A 129 1.33 -18.48 20.91
N ILE A 130 0.81 -17.26 20.79
CA ILE A 130 -0.48 -16.88 21.36
C ILE A 130 -1.54 -16.62 20.28
N TYR A 131 -2.82 -16.83 20.61
CA TYR A 131 -3.94 -16.47 19.75
C TYR A 131 -5.12 -15.85 20.52
N GLN A 132 -5.94 -15.11 19.76
CA GLN A 132 -7.30 -14.70 20.13
C GLN A 132 -8.25 -15.05 18.99
N MET A 133 -9.48 -15.44 19.34
CA MET A 133 -10.53 -15.72 18.35
C MET A 133 -11.35 -14.48 17.98
N GLY A 134 -11.32 -13.45 18.85
CA GLY A 134 -11.94 -12.15 18.61
C GLY A 134 -11.00 -11.16 17.93
N ASN A 135 -11.47 -9.92 17.79
CA ASN A 135 -10.67 -8.82 17.24
C ASN A 135 -9.64 -8.32 18.26
N VAL A 136 -8.46 -7.92 17.77
CA VAL A 136 -7.41 -7.25 18.54
C VAL A 136 -7.45 -5.75 18.26
N GLY A 137 -7.84 -4.96 19.26
CA GLY A 137 -7.74 -3.51 19.23
C GLY A 137 -6.49 -3.02 19.95
N ILE A 138 -5.67 -2.19 19.30
CA ILE A 138 -4.57 -1.47 19.91
C ILE A 138 -4.96 0.01 19.96
N GLY A 139 -5.17 0.55 21.17
CA GLY A 139 -5.64 1.92 21.35
C GLY A 139 -7.14 2.14 21.07
N THR A 140 -7.91 1.05 20.88
CA THR A 140 -9.36 1.05 20.78
C THR A 140 -9.92 -0.17 21.53
N ASN A 141 -11.11 -0.03 22.13
CA ASN A 141 -11.88 -1.12 22.72
C ASN A 141 -13.03 -1.59 21.81
N ALA A 142 -13.18 -0.99 20.62
CA ALA A 142 -14.20 -1.32 19.63
C ALA A 142 -13.58 -1.46 18.23
N PRO A 143 -12.67 -2.43 18.02
CA PRO A 143 -12.02 -2.62 16.72
C PRO A 143 -13.04 -3.04 15.64
N GLY A 144 -13.11 -2.30 14.54
CA GLY A 144 -13.99 -2.54 13.39
C GLY A 144 -13.50 -3.64 12.44
N ARG A 145 -12.27 -4.13 12.63
CA ARG A 145 -11.67 -5.26 11.90
C ARG A 145 -10.92 -6.19 12.86
N PRO A 146 -10.55 -7.42 12.45
CA PRO A 146 -9.80 -8.36 13.30
C PRO A 146 -8.52 -7.81 13.92
N LEU A 147 -7.86 -6.87 13.25
CA LEU A 147 -6.78 -6.06 13.83
C LEU A 147 -7.06 -4.60 13.49
N GLU A 148 -7.10 -3.74 14.51
CA GLU A 148 -7.17 -2.29 14.34
C GLU A 148 -6.20 -1.60 15.30
N ILE A 149 -5.44 -0.64 14.78
CA ILE A 149 -4.50 0.18 15.54
C ILE A 149 -4.99 1.62 15.48
N VAL A 150 -5.56 2.10 16.58
CA VAL A 150 -6.06 3.45 16.73
C VAL A 150 -5.09 4.23 17.62
N ARG A 151 -4.83 5.48 17.23
CA ARG A 151 -4.04 6.40 18.03
C ARG A 151 -4.60 7.80 17.85
N GLU A 152 -4.77 8.51 18.95
CA GLU A 152 -4.96 9.96 18.95
C GLU A 152 -3.57 10.59 19.07
N SER A 153 -3.17 11.44 18.11
CA SER A 153 -1.83 12.05 18.09
C SER A 153 -1.92 13.55 18.29
N THR A 154 -1.24 14.06 19.31
CA THR A 154 -0.85 15.47 19.46
C THR A 154 0.65 15.62 19.21
N GLY A 155 1.13 15.25 18.02
CA GLY A 155 2.51 15.52 17.57
C GLY A 155 3.52 14.37 17.69
N ALA A 156 3.08 13.09 17.68
CA ALA A 156 3.98 11.92 17.67
C ALA A 156 3.81 11.04 16.40
N VAL A 157 4.68 10.03 16.26
CA VAL A 157 4.79 9.06 15.14
C VAL A 157 3.43 8.50 14.65
N ASN A 158 3.35 8.19 13.36
CA ASN A 158 2.17 7.62 12.71
C ASN A 158 1.74 6.28 13.35
N SER A 159 0.42 5.99 13.32
CA SER A 159 -0.05 4.61 13.51
C SER A 159 0.51 3.72 12.40
N GLY A 160 0.99 2.54 12.75
CA GLY A 160 1.55 1.65 11.75
C GLY A 160 1.99 0.30 12.31
N ILE A 161 2.37 -0.57 11.38
CA ILE A 161 2.99 -1.86 11.64
C ILE A 161 4.45 -1.72 11.23
N MET A 162 5.37 -1.80 12.19
CA MET A 162 6.81 -1.82 11.92
C MET A 162 7.29 -3.27 11.91
N LEU A 163 7.93 -3.69 10.81
CA LEU A 163 8.47 -5.03 10.66
C LEU A 163 9.99 -4.95 10.50
N THR A 164 10.73 -5.46 11.48
CA THR A 164 12.19 -5.46 11.50
C THR A 164 12.71 -6.89 11.41
N GLU A 165 13.57 -7.15 10.42
CA GLU A 165 14.22 -8.46 10.20
C GLU A 165 15.73 -8.34 10.42
N TYR A 166 16.32 -9.24 11.19
CA TYR A 166 17.76 -9.32 11.43
C TYR A 166 18.34 -10.58 10.76
N VAL A 167 18.83 -10.44 9.54
CA VAL A 167 19.15 -11.57 8.63
C VAL A 167 20.51 -12.26 8.87
N GLY A 168 21.28 -11.82 9.88
CA GLY A 168 22.62 -12.36 10.14
C GLY A 168 23.53 -12.30 8.89
N ASN A 169 24.18 -13.42 8.57
CA ASN A 169 25.14 -13.52 7.46
C ASN A 169 24.51 -13.86 6.09
N GLN A 170 23.18 -14.09 6.02
CA GLN A 170 22.49 -14.50 4.79
C GLN A 170 21.42 -13.47 4.42
N GLY A 171 21.76 -12.50 3.57
CA GLY A 171 20.89 -11.40 3.15
C GLY A 171 19.78 -11.77 2.14
N GLN A 172 19.25 -13.00 2.20
CA GLN A 172 18.27 -13.52 1.24
C GLN A 172 16.81 -13.34 1.70
N TYR A 173 16.60 -12.97 2.96
CA TYR A 173 15.27 -12.78 3.55
C TYR A 173 15.04 -11.33 3.97
N GLY A 174 13.77 -10.97 4.21
CA GLY A 174 13.37 -9.64 4.65
C GLY A 174 11.97 -9.69 5.26
N SER A 175 11.60 -8.62 5.97
CA SER A 175 10.27 -8.52 6.56
C SER A 175 9.17 -8.50 5.49
N GLN A 176 8.04 -9.15 5.77
CA GLN A 176 6.96 -9.32 4.80
C GLN A 176 5.58 -9.08 5.43
N PHE A 177 4.70 -8.46 4.66
CA PHE A 177 3.25 -8.51 4.88
C PHE A 177 2.63 -9.48 3.87
N ASN A 178 2.17 -10.66 4.33
CA ASN A 178 1.63 -11.69 3.46
C ASN A 178 0.10 -11.63 3.40
N LEU A 179 -0.45 -11.49 2.19
CA LEU A 179 -1.89 -11.43 1.94
C LEU A 179 -2.27 -12.57 0.99
N ARG A 180 -3.32 -13.31 1.34
CA ARG A 180 -3.80 -14.45 0.58
C ARG A 180 -5.31 -14.52 0.62
N SER A 181 -5.91 -14.94 -0.49
CA SER A 181 -7.32 -15.31 -0.58
C SER A 181 -7.46 -16.67 -1.24
N SER A 182 -8.59 -17.31 -0.98
CA SER A 182 -9.05 -18.48 -1.70
C SER A 182 -10.55 -18.35 -1.88
N ARG A 183 -11.11 -19.13 -2.81
CA ARG A 183 -12.55 -19.43 -2.75
C ARG A 183 -12.78 -20.50 -1.68
N GLY A 184 -14.04 -20.88 -1.44
CA GLY A 184 -14.40 -21.91 -0.47
C GLY A 184 -14.37 -21.42 0.98
N SER A 185 -14.12 -22.33 1.92
CA SER A 185 -14.09 -22.05 3.36
C SER A 185 -12.75 -22.44 3.99
N LYS A 186 -12.53 -22.07 5.26
CA LYS A 186 -11.34 -22.52 6.03
C LYS A 186 -11.22 -24.06 6.07
N ALA A 187 -12.34 -24.77 6.11
CA ALA A 187 -12.36 -26.24 6.14
C ALA A 187 -12.22 -26.88 4.74
N GLY A 188 -12.38 -26.11 3.67
CA GLY A 188 -12.33 -26.59 2.29
C GLY A 188 -12.04 -25.43 1.32
N PRO A 189 -10.78 -25.01 1.19
CA PRO A 189 -10.40 -23.93 0.29
C PRO A 189 -10.52 -24.39 -1.18
N GLN A 190 -10.86 -23.45 -2.06
CA GLN A 190 -10.98 -23.66 -3.51
C GLN A 190 -10.07 -22.70 -4.27
N ALA A 191 -9.68 -23.09 -5.49
CA ALA A 191 -8.87 -22.27 -6.36
C ALA A 191 -9.58 -20.97 -6.77
N LEU A 192 -8.80 -19.90 -6.95
CA LEU A 192 -9.29 -18.64 -7.52
C LEU A 192 -9.59 -18.80 -9.03
N GLN A 193 -10.50 -17.98 -9.51
CA GLN A 193 -10.91 -17.86 -10.91
C GLN A 193 -10.43 -16.51 -11.49
N PRO A 194 -10.18 -16.41 -12.81
CA PRO A 194 -9.77 -15.15 -13.42
C PRO A 194 -10.74 -14.01 -13.08
N GLY A 195 -10.20 -12.89 -12.61
CA GLY A 195 -10.94 -11.72 -12.13
C GLY A 195 -10.99 -11.61 -10.60
N ASP A 196 -10.76 -12.69 -9.86
CA ASP A 196 -10.80 -12.68 -8.39
C ASP A 196 -9.76 -11.75 -7.79
N VAL A 197 -10.14 -11.04 -6.73
CA VAL A 197 -9.21 -10.22 -5.96
C VAL A 197 -8.42 -11.11 -4.99
N ILE A 198 -7.09 -11.04 -5.09
CA ILE A 198 -6.19 -11.69 -4.13
C ILE A 198 -6.12 -10.87 -2.86
N ALA A 199 -5.84 -9.57 -3.02
CA ALA A 199 -5.70 -8.62 -1.93
C ALA A 199 -5.77 -7.17 -2.44
N SER A 200 -6.00 -6.24 -1.51
CA SER A 200 -5.91 -4.82 -1.78
C SER A 200 -5.33 -4.04 -0.60
N TYR A 201 -4.53 -3.03 -0.90
CA TYR A 201 -4.21 -1.93 0.00
C TYR A 201 -5.19 -0.80 -0.27
N LEU A 202 -6.00 -0.46 0.74
CA LEU A 202 -7.03 0.57 0.64
C LEU A 202 -6.59 1.85 1.33
N PHE A 203 -6.90 2.99 0.71
CA PHE A 203 -6.64 4.31 1.24
C PHE A 203 -7.97 5.03 1.47
N ASP A 204 -8.57 4.77 2.63
CA ASP A 204 -9.81 5.41 3.05
C ASP A 204 -9.56 6.79 3.66
N TYR A 205 -10.58 7.64 3.62
CA TYR A 205 -10.56 8.97 4.22
C TYR A 205 -11.82 9.22 5.04
N TYR A 206 -11.75 10.18 5.96
CA TYR A 206 -12.91 10.64 6.70
C TYR A 206 -13.64 11.70 5.88
N SER A 207 -14.87 11.39 5.45
CA SER A 207 -15.78 12.32 4.81
C SER A 207 -16.60 13.09 5.84
N SER A 208 -17.45 14.02 5.40
CA SER A 208 -18.37 14.75 6.30
C SER A 208 -19.32 13.84 7.09
N THR A 209 -19.53 12.60 6.65
CA THR A 209 -20.44 11.62 7.27
C THR A 209 -19.73 10.40 7.87
N GLY A 210 -18.39 10.34 7.82
CA GLY A 210 -17.61 9.21 8.36
C GLY A 210 -16.56 8.65 7.39
N PHE A 211 -15.88 7.58 7.81
CA PHE A 211 -14.89 6.87 6.99
C PHE A 211 -15.53 6.18 5.78
N THR A 212 -14.85 6.22 4.63
CA THR A 212 -15.34 5.64 3.36
C THR A 212 -15.30 4.11 3.27
N ASN A 213 -14.56 3.43 4.15
CA ASN A 213 -14.56 1.98 4.34
C ASN A 213 -14.53 1.11 3.05
N GLY A 214 -13.77 1.51 2.03
CA GLY A 214 -13.60 0.72 0.79
C GLY A 214 -13.71 1.52 -0.51
N ASP A 215 -14.27 2.73 -0.45
CA ASP A 215 -14.53 3.56 -1.62
C ASP A 215 -13.39 4.54 -1.98
N GLY A 216 -12.31 4.50 -1.20
CA GLY A 216 -11.09 5.28 -1.45
C GLY A 216 -10.25 4.78 -2.63
N SER A 217 -9.08 5.41 -2.80
CA SER A 217 -8.08 4.92 -3.76
C SER A 217 -7.50 3.58 -3.27
N LYS A 218 -6.99 2.75 -4.18
CA LYS A 218 -6.48 1.42 -3.81
C LYS A 218 -5.41 0.90 -4.76
N ILE A 219 -4.55 0.03 -4.22
CA ILE A 219 -3.67 -0.86 -4.98
C ILE A 219 -4.23 -2.26 -4.81
N MET A 220 -4.42 -2.99 -5.90
CA MET A 220 -5.12 -4.27 -5.90
C MET A 220 -4.36 -5.28 -6.75
N SER A 221 -4.30 -6.53 -6.29
CA SER A 221 -3.84 -7.64 -7.11
C SER A 221 -5.01 -8.54 -7.45
N ASN A 222 -5.20 -8.83 -8.75
CA ASN A 222 -6.21 -9.76 -9.22
C ASN A 222 -5.55 -11.02 -9.79
N TYR A 223 -6.17 -12.16 -9.52
CA TYR A 223 -5.84 -13.40 -10.20
C TYR A 223 -6.33 -13.32 -11.66
N VAL A 224 -5.43 -13.58 -12.61
CA VAL A 224 -5.75 -13.62 -14.05
C VAL A 224 -5.34 -14.95 -14.68
N GLY A 225 -4.97 -15.92 -13.84
CA GLY A 225 -4.63 -17.27 -14.26
C GLY A 225 -5.86 -18.12 -14.56
N ASN A 226 -5.60 -19.40 -14.81
CA ASN A 226 -6.59 -20.39 -15.23
C ASN A 226 -6.72 -21.58 -14.25
N GLY A 227 -6.24 -21.42 -13.02
CA GLY A 227 -6.20 -22.45 -11.98
C GLY A 227 -4.95 -23.35 -12.02
N THR A 228 -4.17 -23.37 -13.11
CA THR A 228 -2.95 -24.19 -13.23
C THR A 228 -1.65 -23.37 -13.22
N ASN A 229 -1.77 -22.05 -13.43
CA ASN A 229 -0.65 -21.12 -13.38
C ASN A 229 -0.83 -20.06 -12.27
N ARG A 230 0.26 -19.38 -11.94
CA ARG A 230 0.33 -18.37 -10.87
C ARG A 230 0.33 -16.96 -11.44
N ARG A 231 -0.62 -16.65 -12.33
CA ARG A 231 -0.69 -15.35 -12.99
C ARG A 231 -1.60 -14.40 -12.23
N ASN A 232 -1.06 -13.26 -11.84
CA ASN A 232 -1.80 -12.16 -11.25
C ASN A 232 -1.29 -10.84 -11.83
N ASP A 233 -2.15 -9.83 -11.82
CA ASP A 233 -1.77 -8.47 -12.16
C ASP A 233 -1.69 -7.59 -10.90
N LEU A 234 -1.17 -6.38 -11.08
CA LEU A 234 -1.16 -5.33 -10.07
C LEU A 234 -1.80 -4.07 -10.66
N ARG A 235 -2.81 -3.53 -9.98
CA ARG A 235 -3.65 -2.44 -10.47
C ARG A 235 -3.68 -1.29 -9.47
N PHE A 236 -3.71 -0.08 -10.01
CA PHE A 236 -3.84 1.16 -9.26
C PHE A 236 -5.15 1.85 -9.63
N PHE A 237 -5.93 2.19 -8.61
CA PHE A 237 -7.22 2.84 -8.76
C PHE A 237 -7.23 4.17 -8.03
N THR A 238 -7.85 5.18 -8.65
CA THR A 238 -8.14 6.47 -8.01
C THR A 238 -9.60 6.85 -8.17
N THR A 239 -10.13 7.58 -7.19
CA THR A 239 -11.50 8.09 -7.18
C THR A 239 -11.49 9.55 -7.61
N ALA A 240 -12.02 9.84 -8.80
CA ALA A 240 -12.12 11.22 -9.30
C ALA A 240 -13.34 11.97 -8.74
N SER A 241 -14.41 11.24 -8.41
CA SER A 241 -15.64 11.81 -7.86
C SER A 241 -16.30 10.84 -6.88
N THR A 242 -16.98 9.79 -7.39
CA THR A 242 -17.79 8.89 -6.56
C THR A 242 -17.28 7.46 -6.49
N ALA A 243 -16.71 6.93 -7.59
CA ALA A 243 -16.20 5.57 -7.65
C ALA A 243 -14.74 5.51 -8.08
N ALA A 244 -13.99 4.57 -7.49
CA ALA A 244 -12.62 4.29 -7.87
C ALA A 244 -12.57 3.63 -9.27
N ALA A 245 -11.80 4.21 -10.18
CA ALA A 245 -11.57 3.67 -11.52
C ALA A 245 -10.10 3.26 -11.67
N GLU A 246 -9.85 2.18 -12.44
CA GLU A 246 -8.49 1.75 -12.74
C GLU A 246 -7.78 2.81 -13.58
N LYS A 247 -6.55 3.17 -13.19
CA LYS A 247 -5.72 4.15 -13.90
C LYS A 247 -4.45 3.54 -14.47
N MET A 248 -3.91 2.51 -13.81
CA MET A 248 -2.68 1.84 -14.20
C MET A 248 -2.75 0.35 -13.86
N ARG A 249 -2.18 -0.49 -14.73
CA ARG A 249 -2.07 -1.95 -14.53
C ARG A 249 -0.72 -2.46 -15.01
N LEU A 250 -0.05 -3.26 -14.18
CA LEU A 250 1.07 -4.11 -14.57
C LEU A 250 0.54 -5.54 -14.73
N ASP A 251 0.64 -6.10 -15.93
CA ASP A 251 0.18 -7.46 -16.23
C ASP A 251 1.24 -8.54 -15.89
N PRO A 252 0.89 -9.83 -15.89
CA PRO A 252 1.83 -10.91 -15.58
C PRO A 252 2.92 -11.13 -16.63
N ASP A 253 2.81 -10.53 -17.82
CA ASP A 253 3.84 -10.59 -18.87
C ASP A 253 4.84 -9.41 -18.74
N GLY A 254 4.63 -8.54 -17.75
CA GLY A 254 5.49 -7.39 -17.46
C GLY A 254 5.15 -6.13 -18.26
N ASN A 255 3.97 -6.08 -18.89
CA ASN A 255 3.52 -4.87 -19.60
C ASN A 255 2.80 -3.91 -18.66
N LEU A 256 3.10 -2.62 -18.81
CA LEU A 256 2.50 -1.53 -18.05
C LEU A 256 1.49 -0.75 -18.91
N GLY A 257 0.22 -0.78 -18.53
CA GLY A 257 -0.85 0.03 -19.11
C GLY A 257 -1.19 1.23 -18.22
N ILE A 258 -1.34 2.42 -18.83
CA ILE A 258 -1.85 3.64 -18.18
C ILE A 258 -3.03 4.15 -18.99
N GLY A 259 -4.19 4.31 -18.36
CA GLY A 259 -5.42 4.77 -19.02
C GLY A 259 -6.03 3.78 -20.02
N THR A 260 -5.54 2.53 -20.08
CA THR A 260 -6.04 1.50 -21.00
C THR A 260 -7.45 1.00 -20.68
N GLY A 261 -7.95 1.23 -19.46
CA GLY A 261 -9.26 0.76 -19.03
C GLY A 261 -9.36 -0.76 -19.02
N SER A 262 -10.46 -1.31 -19.57
CA SER A 262 -10.65 -2.76 -19.70
C SER A 262 -9.91 -3.38 -20.89
N ASN A 263 -9.24 -2.58 -21.73
CA ASN A 263 -8.56 -3.06 -22.93
C ASN A 263 -7.29 -3.86 -22.59
N ALA A 264 -6.93 -4.78 -23.48
CA ALA A 264 -5.68 -5.54 -23.37
C ALA A 264 -4.46 -4.62 -23.51
N ILE A 265 -3.42 -4.90 -22.73
CA ILE A 265 -2.14 -4.20 -22.82
C ILE A 265 -1.29 -4.97 -23.84
N THR A 266 -0.98 -4.36 -24.98
CA THR A 266 -0.29 -5.03 -26.09
C THR A 266 1.17 -4.64 -26.23
N ASN A 267 1.64 -3.65 -25.45
CA ASN A 267 3.00 -3.12 -25.50
C ASN A 267 3.59 -3.04 -24.09
N ARG A 268 4.92 -3.14 -23.97
CA ARG A 268 5.65 -3.06 -22.69
C ARG A 268 5.26 -1.83 -21.85
N LEU A 269 5.05 -0.69 -22.50
CA LEU A 269 4.44 0.49 -21.93
C LEU A 269 3.37 0.98 -22.91
N GLN A 270 2.11 0.98 -22.48
CA GLN A 270 0.98 1.47 -23.25
C GLN A 270 0.28 2.56 -22.46
N VAL A 271 0.37 3.79 -22.96
CA VAL A 271 -0.38 4.93 -22.44
C VAL A 271 -1.53 5.18 -23.40
N VAL A 272 -2.74 5.34 -22.87
CA VAL A 272 -3.96 5.68 -23.62
C VAL A 272 -4.60 6.90 -22.96
N GLY A 273 -4.84 7.96 -23.74
CA GLY A 273 -5.51 9.18 -23.29
C GLY A 273 -7.00 8.94 -23.07
N ALA A 274 -7.63 9.76 -22.22
CA ALA A 274 -9.05 9.65 -21.91
C ALA A 274 -9.95 9.93 -23.13
N ASP A 275 -9.52 10.83 -24.03
CA ASP A 275 -10.23 11.23 -25.24
C ASP A 275 -9.26 11.36 -26.42
N ALA A 276 -9.69 11.01 -27.64
CA ALA A 276 -8.87 11.07 -28.87
C ALA A 276 -8.30 12.47 -29.22
N MET A 277 -8.86 13.52 -28.60
CA MET A 277 -8.51 14.93 -28.78
C MET A 277 -7.45 15.41 -27.77
N SER A 278 -7.32 14.72 -26.64
CA SER A 278 -6.33 15.03 -25.59
C SER A 278 -5.12 14.15 -25.84
N GLY A 279 -4.24 14.60 -26.73
CA GLY A 279 -3.05 13.86 -27.16
C GLY A 279 -2.25 13.26 -26.00
N ILE A 280 -1.63 12.11 -26.26
CA ILE A 280 -0.79 11.44 -25.28
C ILE A 280 0.62 11.99 -25.41
N ALA A 281 1.07 12.78 -24.44
CA ALA A 281 2.50 13.08 -24.30
C ALA A 281 3.22 11.80 -23.82
N ALA A 282 3.62 10.92 -24.74
CA ALA A 282 4.36 9.71 -24.44
C ALA A 282 5.70 10.03 -23.74
N ALA A 283 6.27 11.19 -24.04
CA ALA A 283 7.34 11.83 -23.27
C ALA A 283 7.20 13.36 -23.33
N SER A 284 7.39 14.05 -22.20
CA SER A 284 7.50 15.51 -22.13
C SER A 284 8.84 15.89 -21.51
N PHE A 285 9.71 16.52 -22.29
CA PHE A 285 10.99 17.05 -21.84
C PHE A 285 10.82 18.54 -21.54
N LYS A 286 10.81 18.92 -20.26
CA LYS A 286 10.64 20.31 -19.81
C LYS A 286 11.93 20.81 -19.17
N ASN A 287 12.33 22.05 -19.45
CA ASN A 287 13.49 22.66 -18.80
C ASN A 287 13.10 23.24 -17.43
N GLY A 288 12.90 22.39 -16.41
CA GLY A 288 12.56 22.80 -15.05
C GLY A 288 11.07 23.15 -14.84
N SER A 289 10.66 23.24 -13.58
CA SER A 289 9.26 23.40 -13.14
C SER A 289 8.64 24.79 -13.44
N GLY A 290 9.37 25.68 -14.11
CA GLY A 290 8.94 27.05 -14.42
C GLY A 290 9.49 27.66 -15.71
N ALA A 291 10.25 26.92 -16.54
CA ALA A 291 10.61 27.43 -17.86
C ALA A 291 9.54 27.09 -18.90
N THR A 292 9.43 27.97 -19.89
CA THR A 292 8.40 27.89 -20.90
C THR A 292 8.68 26.75 -21.90
N GLY A 293 9.93 26.51 -22.29
CA GLY A 293 10.28 25.53 -23.35
C GLY A 293 10.01 24.06 -22.98
N SER A 294 9.26 23.34 -23.83
CA SER A 294 9.14 21.87 -23.75
C SER A 294 9.08 21.18 -25.10
N VAL A 295 9.60 19.94 -25.17
CA VAL A 295 9.37 19.02 -26.29
C VAL A 295 8.40 17.94 -25.85
N GLU A 296 7.33 17.72 -26.62
CA GLU A 296 6.36 16.65 -26.40
C GLU A 296 6.38 15.70 -27.60
N ILE A 297 6.53 14.41 -27.33
CA ILE A 297 6.39 13.34 -28.32
C ILE A 297 5.04 12.69 -28.07
N GLY A 298 4.16 12.68 -29.06
CA GLY A 298 2.82 12.19 -28.85
C GLY A 298 2.11 11.72 -30.10
N ALA A 299 0.90 11.24 -29.87
CA ALA A 299 -0.03 10.90 -30.93
C ALA A 299 -1.44 11.39 -30.57
N SER A 300 -2.14 11.93 -31.56
CA SER A 300 -3.54 12.38 -31.46
C SER A 300 -4.17 12.40 -32.84
N SER A 301 -5.47 12.10 -32.95
CA SER A 301 -6.24 12.23 -34.20
C SER A 301 -5.51 11.69 -35.47
N ASN A 302 -4.92 10.49 -35.40
CA ASN A 302 -4.12 9.86 -36.47
C ASN A 302 -2.80 10.57 -36.85
N ASN A 303 -2.29 11.45 -36.00
CA ASN A 303 -0.97 12.06 -36.16
C ASN A 303 0.01 11.50 -35.13
N VAL A 304 1.28 11.39 -35.51
CA VAL A 304 2.41 11.22 -34.58
C VAL A 304 3.29 12.45 -34.70
N TYR A 305 3.62 13.09 -33.58
CA TYR A 305 4.23 14.41 -33.60
C TYR A 305 5.34 14.59 -32.56
N PHE A 306 6.23 15.54 -32.87
CA PHE A 306 7.14 16.22 -31.97
C PHE A 306 6.71 17.68 -31.87
N ASP A 307 6.11 18.05 -30.75
CA ASP A 307 5.67 19.41 -30.48
C ASP A 307 6.76 20.16 -29.69
N PHE A 308 7.12 21.35 -30.16
CA PHE A 308 7.96 22.30 -29.44
C PHE A 308 7.06 23.41 -28.91
N LYS A 309 7.00 23.56 -27.58
CA LYS A 309 6.05 24.45 -26.89
C LYS A 309 6.78 25.49 -26.06
N THR A 310 6.11 26.61 -25.80
CA THR A 310 6.45 27.50 -24.68
C THR A 310 5.23 27.70 -23.78
N GLY A 311 5.31 27.28 -22.51
CA GLY A 311 4.14 27.10 -21.65
C GLY A 311 3.17 26.11 -22.28
N ASN A 312 1.88 26.46 -22.32
CA ASN A 312 0.85 25.67 -23.00
C ASN A 312 0.69 26.02 -24.49
N THR A 313 1.51 26.93 -25.04
CA THR A 313 1.38 27.37 -26.44
C THR A 313 2.29 26.55 -27.35
N LEU A 314 1.72 25.91 -28.37
CA LEU A 314 2.49 25.23 -29.43
C LEU A 314 3.19 26.27 -30.30
N ARG A 315 4.53 26.20 -30.36
CA ARG A 315 5.37 27.12 -31.14
C ARG A 315 5.73 26.55 -32.49
N SER A 316 6.03 25.26 -32.55
CA SER A 316 6.27 24.54 -33.78
C SER A 316 6.03 23.06 -33.58
N ASN A 317 5.82 22.32 -34.66
CA ASN A 317 5.82 20.87 -34.60
C ASN A 317 6.35 20.22 -35.86
N VAL A 318 6.80 18.98 -35.69
CA VAL A 318 7.04 18.04 -36.78
C VAL A 318 6.03 16.92 -36.59
N ALA A 319 5.13 16.71 -37.55
CA ALA A 319 4.09 15.71 -37.47
C ALA A 319 4.05 14.84 -38.72
N PHE A 320 3.90 13.53 -38.53
CA PHE A 320 3.49 12.62 -39.58
C PHE A 320 1.97 12.41 -39.47
N VAL A 321 1.26 12.85 -40.50
CA VAL A 321 -0.18 12.68 -40.64
C VAL A 321 -0.42 11.32 -41.29
N ILE A 322 -0.75 10.31 -40.47
CA ILE A 322 -0.81 8.91 -40.90
C ILE A 322 -1.91 8.73 -41.96
N ALA A 323 -3.06 9.38 -41.77
CA ALA A 323 -4.19 9.26 -42.69
C ALA A 323 -3.83 9.68 -44.13
N ASP A 324 -2.93 10.66 -44.28
CA ASP A 324 -2.56 11.24 -45.57
C ASP A 324 -1.15 10.84 -46.03
N ASN A 325 -0.43 10.01 -45.26
CA ASN A 325 0.99 9.73 -45.45
C ASN A 325 1.83 11.00 -45.71
N ARG A 326 1.69 12.00 -44.84
CA ARG A 326 2.28 13.34 -45.04
C ARG A 326 3.16 13.76 -43.88
N LEU A 327 4.38 14.22 -44.16
CA LEU A 327 5.26 14.86 -43.17
C LEU A 327 5.04 16.38 -43.20
N VAL A 328 4.73 16.94 -42.05
CA VAL A 328 4.42 18.36 -41.87
C VAL A 328 5.38 18.96 -40.86
N ILE A 329 6.05 20.05 -41.23
CA ILE A 329 6.89 20.84 -40.33
C ILE A 329 6.27 22.24 -40.24
N ASN A 330 5.71 22.58 -39.09
CA ASN A 330 5.02 23.86 -38.88
C ASN A 330 5.78 24.76 -37.91
N GLY A 331 5.90 26.04 -38.25
CA GLY A 331 6.04 27.13 -37.29
C GLY A 331 4.66 27.73 -37.00
N ASN A 332 4.26 27.75 -35.73
CA ASN A 332 2.93 28.13 -35.27
C ASN A 332 2.87 29.53 -34.63
N ASP A 333 4.00 30.22 -34.49
CA ASP A 333 4.04 31.65 -34.11
C ASP A 333 3.49 32.58 -35.20
N SER A 334 3.20 32.05 -36.39
CA SER A 334 2.34 32.61 -37.42
C SER A 334 2.02 31.51 -38.43
N ALA A 335 0.73 31.25 -38.71
CA ALA A 335 0.22 30.15 -39.54
C ALA A 335 0.78 30.02 -40.98
N ALA A 336 1.67 30.92 -41.40
CA ALA A 336 2.22 31.04 -42.75
C ALA A 336 3.51 30.22 -42.99
N ASN A 337 4.14 29.65 -41.96
CA ASN A 337 5.44 28.98 -42.09
C ASN A 337 5.29 27.44 -42.03
N GLN A 338 4.61 26.86 -43.02
CA GLN A 338 4.49 25.40 -43.17
C GLN A 338 5.40 24.91 -44.30
N VAL A 339 6.31 24.00 -43.98
CA VAL A 339 7.00 23.16 -44.98
C VAL A 339 6.29 21.82 -44.98
N VAL A 340 5.67 21.48 -46.11
CA VAL A 340 4.92 20.25 -46.28
C VAL A 340 5.66 19.35 -47.26
N VAL A 341 6.01 18.15 -46.81
CA VAL A 341 6.51 17.09 -47.68
C VAL A 341 5.42 16.02 -47.78
N ASN A 342 4.70 16.00 -48.91
CA ASN A 342 3.62 15.03 -49.12
C ASN A 342 4.18 13.74 -49.72
N THR A 343 4.16 12.65 -48.96
CA THR A 343 4.63 11.33 -49.42
C THR A 343 3.50 10.39 -49.87
N GLY A 344 2.24 10.85 -49.90
CA GLY A 344 1.08 10.09 -50.38
C GLY A 344 0.92 10.07 -51.91
N ASP A 345 -0.32 9.93 -52.39
CA ASP A 345 -0.71 9.76 -53.81
C ASP A 345 -0.14 10.82 -54.79
N GLN A 346 0.39 11.91 -54.27
CA GLN A 346 1.09 12.96 -55.00
C GLN A 346 2.61 12.75 -55.13
N LYS A 347 3.14 11.53 -54.94
CA LYS A 347 4.51 11.13 -55.34
C LYS A 347 5.67 11.96 -54.73
N GLY A 348 5.57 12.49 -53.50
CA GLY A 348 6.70 13.18 -52.87
C GLY A 348 6.79 14.69 -53.13
N TYR A 349 5.70 15.34 -53.53
CA TYR A 349 5.69 16.78 -53.84
C TYR A 349 6.01 17.64 -52.62
N PHE A 350 6.79 18.70 -52.85
CA PHE A 350 7.24 19.67 -51.84
C PHE A 350 6.42 20.95 -51.94
N GLY A 351 5.62 21.22 -50.89
CA GLY A 351 4.82 22.43 -50.75
C GLY A 351 5.47 23.40 -49.76
N VAL A 352 5.60 24.66 -50.15
CA VAL A 352 5.97 25.75 -49.22
C VAL A 352 4.77 26.68 -49.08
N ALA A 353 4.22 26.74 -47.87
CA ALA A 353 2.96 27.40 -47.53
C ALA A 353 1.72 26.87 -48.28
N GLU A 354 1.83 25.72 -48.95
CA GLU A 354 0.72 25.03 -49.63
C GLU A 354 0.56 23.61 -49.06
N VAL A 355 -0.67 23.25 -48.70
CA VAL A 355 -0.98 21.95 -48.07
C VAL A 355 -1.31 20.86 -49.10
N ASN A 356 -1.72 21.24 -50.30
CA ASN A 356 -2.04 20.34 -51.42
C ASN A 356 -1.24 20.73 -52.68
N PRO A 357 0.08 20.45 -52.72
CA PRO A 357 0.92 20.83 -53.84
C PRO A 357 0.42 20.25 -55.17
N LYS A 358 0.34 21.07 -56.21
CA LYS A 358 -0.14 20.68 -57.54
C LYS A 358 0.99 20.32 -58.52
N ALA A 359 2.24 20.40 -58.06
CA ALA A 359 3.45 20.12 -58.79
C ALA A 359 4.54 19.63 -57.81
N SER A 360 5.61 19.02 -58.32
CA SER A 360 6.74 18.53 -57.51
C SER A 360 7.33 19.58 -56.57
N LEU A 361 7.29 20.84 -56.97
CA LEU A 361 7.54 22.01 -56.13
C LEU A 361 6.38 22.98 -56.33
N HIS A 362 5.58 23.23 -55.28
CA HIS A 362 4.51 24.23 -55.30
C HIS A 362 4.77 25.24 -54.18
N VAL A 363 5.21 26.43 -54.56
CA VAL A 363 5.51 27.53 -53.63
C VAL A 363 4.49 28.62 -53.83
N ILE A 364 3.77 28.96 -52.75
CA ILE A 364 2.86 30.10 -52.75
C ILE A 364 3.37 31.19 -51.80
N LYS A 365 2.97 32.43 -52.05
CA LYS A 365 3.36 33.58 -51.25
C LYS A 365 2.64 33.50 -49.90
N ALA A 366 3.40 33.30 -48.83
CA ALA A 366 2.86 32.94 -47.52
C ALA A 366 2.23 34.13 -46.77
N LYS A 367 2.84 35.31 -46.85
CA LYS A 367 2.31 36.56 -46.26
C LYS A 367 2.13 37.62 -47.34
N ALA A 368 1.10 38.44 -47.20
CA ALA A 368 0.86 39.56 -48.13
C ALA A 368 2.06 40.52 -48.25
N ALA A 369 2.84 40.66 -47.16
CA ALA A 369 4.04 41.50 -47.08
C ALA A 369 5.28 40.91 -47.79
N ASP A 370 5.31 39.61 -48.09
CA ASP A 370 6.46 39.01 -48.79
C ASP A 370 6.57 39.59 -50.21
N LEU A 371 7.77 39.84 -50.73
CA LEU A 371 7.89 40.50 -52.04
C LEU A 371 7.49 39.59 -53.22
N THR A 372 7.76 38.29 -53.12
CA THR A 372 7.50 37.27 -54.15
C THR A 372 7.47 35.89 -53.48
N PRO A 373 6.75 34.89 -54.02
CA PRO A 373 6.80 33.51 -53.52
C PRO A 373 8.21 32.89 -53.62
N VAL A 374 9.02 33.26 -54.61
CA VAL A 374 10.36 32.69 -54.84
C VAL A 374 11.34 33.78 -55.29
N ILE A 375 12.56 33.76 -54.73
CA ILE A 375 13.74 34.49 -55.22
C ILE A 375 14.78 33.46 -55.67
N ILE A 376 15.29 33.59 -56.90
CA ILE A 376 16.34 32.71 -57.44
C ILE A 376 17.58 33.56 -57.70
N GLU A 377 18.55 33.49 -56.79
CA GLU A 377 19.82 34.20 -56.92
C GLU A 377 20.84 33.35 -57.71
N GLY A 378 21.75 34.01 -58.42
CA GLY A 378 22.81 33.32 -59.17
C GLY A 378 22.37 32.70 -60.50
N LEU A 379 21.19 33.06 -61.03
CA LEU A 379 20.77 32.63 -62.38
C LEU A 379 21.81 33.06 -63.44
N PRO A 380 22.31 32.10 -64.25
CA PRO A 380 23.20 32.41 -65.37
C PRO A 380 22.59 33.47 -66.29
N SER A 381 23.37 34.48 -66.61
CA SER A 381 22.95 35.61 -67.44
C SER A 381 23.67 35.55 -68.77
N PHE A 382 22.91 35.57 -69.87
CA PHE A 382 23.48 35.57 -71.21
C PHE A 382 23.13 36.87 -71.94
N GLY A 383 23.97 37.25 -72.91
CA GLY A 383 23.74 38.46 -73.72
C GLY A 383 22.59 38.33 -74.72
N SER A 384 22.15 37.09 -75.02
CA SER A 384 21.01 36.81 -75.89
C SER A 384 20.40 35.44 -75.57
N GLU A 385 19.17 35.20 -76.01
CA GLU A 385 18.49 33.90 -75.87
C GLU A 385 19.26 32.77 -76.54
N ALA A 386 19.77 33.01 -77.76
CA ALA A 386 20.55 32.03 -78.51
C ALA A 386 21.76 31.50 -77.70
N LEU A 387 22.47 32.39 -76.99
CA LEU A 387 23.61 32.02 -76.15
C LEU A 387 23.19 31.21 -74.92
N GLY A 388 22.03 31.52 -74.34
CA GLY A 388 21.46 30.73 -73.23
C GLY A 388 21.01 29.34 -73.67
N LEU A 389 20.39 29.22 -74.84
CA LEU A 389 19.96 27.95 -75.42
C LEU A 389 21.14 27.04 -75.80
N SER A 390 22.24 27.62 -76.29
CA SER A 390 23.49 26.88 -76.59
C SER A 390 24.39 26.63 -75.37
N SER A 391 24.01 27.14 -74.19
CA SER A 391 24.82 27.00 -72.97
C SER A 391 24.88 25.54 -72.48
N ALA A 392 25.82 25.25 -71.58
CA ALA A 392 25.94 23.93 -70.95
C ALA A 392 24.87 23.65 -69.87
N LEU A 393 23.82 24.47 -69.76
CA LEU A 393 22.72 24.21 -68.82
C LEU A 393 21.97 22.93 -69.19
N PRO A 394 21.44 22.17 -68.21
CA PRO A 394 20.60 21.02 -68.49
C PRO A 394 19.23 21.44 -69.06
N PRO A 395 18.51 20.54 -69.78
CA PRO A 395 17.10 20.73 -70.12
C PRO A 395 16.25 21.06 -68.89
N GLY A 396 15.33 22.02 -69.01
CA GLY A 396 14.56 22.58 -67.89
C GLY A 396 15.31 23.62 -67.05
N GLY A 397 16.59 23.86 -67.32
CA GLY A 397 17.40 24.84 -66.61
C GLY A 397 16.91 26.27 -66.82
N LEU A 398 16.80 27.03 -65.72
CA LEU A 398 16.43 28.45 -65.76
C LEU A 398 17.65 29.33 -66.04
N PHE A 399 17.50 30.31 -66.91
CA PHE A 399 18.51 31.35 -67.16
C PHE A 399 17.85 32.70 -67.44
N LYS A 400 18.62 33.78 -67.40
CA LYS A 400 18.12 35.13 -67.70
C LYS A 400 18.83 35.77 -68.89
N VAL A 401 18.09 36.60 -69.62
CA VAL A 401 18.62 37.51 -70.63
C VAL A 401 18.00 38.88 -70.33
N GLY A 402 18.82 39.83 -69.88
CA GLY A 402 18.33 41.07 -69.30
C GLY A 402 17.39 40.80 -68.11
N ASN A 403 16.14 41.26 -68.21
CA ASN A 403 15.10 41.11 -67.18
C ASN A 403 14.12 39.96 -67.45
N ALA A 404 14.29 39.21 -68.54
CA ALA A 404 13.43 38.10 -68.89
C ALA A 404 14.01 36.76 -68.39
N LEU A 405 13.14 35.92 -67.85
CA LEU A 405 13.44 34.55 -67.40
C LEU A 405 13.11 33.57 -68.52
N TYR A 406 14.04 32.68 -68.82
CA TYR A 406 13.91 31.64 -69.85
C TYR A 406 14.13 30.26 -69.25
N VAL A 407 13.51 29.26 -69.88
CA VAL A 407 13.73 27.84 -69.58
C VAL A 407 14.43 27.23 -70.78
N LYS A 408 15.54 26.53 -70.57
CA LYS A 408 16.16 25.75 -71.64
C LYS A 408 15.22 24.57 -71.97
N PRO A 409 14.80 24.40 -73.23
CA PRO A 409 13.88 23.33 -73.62
C PRO A 409 14.47 21.94 -73.41
#